data_AF-A0A7D9EWW2-F1
#
_entry.id   AF-A0A7D9EWW2-F1
#
_cell.length_a   1.000
_cell.length_b   1.000
_cell.length_c   1.000
_cell.angle_alpha   90.00
_cell.angle_beta   90.00
_cell.angle_gamma   90.00
#
_symmetry.space_group_name_H-M   'P 1'
#
loop_
_entity.id
_entity.type
_entity.pdbx_description
1 polymer ?
#
loop_
_entity_poly.entity_id
_entity_poly.type
_entity_poly.pdbx_seq_one_letter_code
_entity_poly.pdbx_strand_id
1 'polypeptide(L)'
;MDFSDPQGGKGSCDRKAATIKSHMAVHLNSGHDIENPVQMKEEIDSFGGVPGVEFTICGSRYSKGCRNIKWSGVGLLNNIQFNEEGLKVWKEYNVGHGKSILWKNIDAPGEEIVTSVVIKKSPSKPNFV
;
A
#
# COMPACT_ATOMS: atom_id res chain seq x y z
N MET A 1 13.61 -3.63 24.19
CA MET A 1 13.35 -4.89 23.48
C MET A 1 12.41 -5.71 24.32
N ASP A 2 11.23 -6.03 23.80
CA ASP A 2 10.31 -6.95 24.48
C ASP A 2 10.70 -8.39 24.10
N PHE A 3 11.31 -9.11 25.04
CA PHE A 3 11.77 -10.48 24.84
C PHE A 3 10.63 -11.51 24.92
N SER A 4 9.41 -11.03 25.18
CA SER A 4 8.24 -11.86 25.47
C SER A 4 7.39 -12.14 24.24
N ASP A 5 7.66 -11.52 23.07
CA ASP A 5 6.90 -11.80 21.85
C ASP A 5 7.52 -13.01 21.12
N PRO A 6 6.92 -14.22 21.22
CA PRO A 6 7.41 -15.39 20.51
C PRO A 6 7.35 -15.13 19.00
N GLN A 7 8.51 -14.87 18.41
CA GLN A 7 8.65 -14.74 16.95
C GLN A 7 8.60 -16.11 16.25
N GLY A 8 8.63 -17.21 17.01
CA GLY A 8 8.49 -18.58 16.51
C GLY A 8 7.05 -18.84 16.04
N GLY A 9 6.89 -19.22 14.77
CA GLY A 9 5.59 -19.54 14.17
C GLY A 9 4.89 -18.38 13.44
N LYS A 10 5.38 -17.13 13.58
CA LYS A 10 4.87 -15.97 12.85
C LYS A 10 5.44 -15.87 11.43
N GLY A 11 4.67 -15.30 10.51
CA GLY A 11 5.11 -15.07 9.14
C GLY A 11 6.34 -14.17 9.06
N SER A 12 7.05 -14.21 7.94
CA SER A 12 8.18 -13.29 7.68
C SER A 12 7.76 -11.82 7.75
N CYS A 13 6.54 -11.50 7.32
CA CYS A 13 5.96 -10.16 7.38
C CYS A 13 5.76 -9.68 8.83
N ASP A 14 5.13 -10.52 9.65
CA ASP A 14 4.84 -10.18 11.05
C ASP A 14 6.10 -9.93 11.86
N ARG A 15 7.15 -10.74 11.63
CA ARG A 15 8.45 -10.55 12.28
C ARG A 15 9.05 -9.19 11.96
N LYS A 16 8.99 -8.74 10.70
CA LYS A 16 9.48 -7.40 10.30
C LYS A 16 8.64 -6.29 10.94
N ALA A 17 7.32 -6.43 10.94
CA ALA A 17 6.43 -5.46 11.56
C ALA A 17 6.66 -5.34 13.08
N ALA A 18 6.89 -6.46 13.76
CA ALA A 18 7.22 -6.49 15.19
C ALA A 18 8.53 -5.75 15.48
N THR A 19 9.58 -5.96 14.67
CA THR A 19 10.86 -5.25 14.81
C THR A 19 10.70 -3.74 14.63
N ILE A 20 9.97 -3.29 13.61
CA ILE A 20 9.72 -1.86 13.37
C ILE A 20 8.94 -1.26 14.55
N LYS A 21 7.88 -1.94 15.01
CA LYS A 21 7.08 -1.48 16.16
C LYS A 21 7.92 -1.38 17.42
N SER A 22 8.75 -2.37 17.71
CA SER A 22 9.62 -2.35 18.89
C SER A 22 10.66 -1.23 18.82
N HIS A 23 11.19 -0.93 17.63
CA HIS A 23 12.15 0.16 17.43
C HIS A 23 11.50 1.51 17.76
N MET A 24 10.32 1.77 17.19
CA MET A 24 9.53 2.97 17.49
C MET A 24 9.11 3.08 18.96
N ALA A 25 8.75 1.96 19.60
CA ALA A 25 8.36 1.95 21.01
C ALA A 25 9.51 2.35 21.96
N VAL A 26 10.75 1.99 21.63
CA VAL A 26 11.93 2.44 22.40
C VAL A 26 12.10 3.94 22.30
N HIS A 27 11.88 4.51 21.12
CA HIS A 27 11.96 5.96 20.92
C HIS A 27 10.87 6.71 21.72
N LEU A 28 9.62 6.25 21.65
CA LEU A 28 8.50 6.80 22.44
C LEU A 28 8.80 6.77 23.94
N ASN A 29 9.31 5.64 24.44
CA ASN A 29 9.64 5.48 25.85
C ASN A 29 10.82 6.35 26.32
N SER A 30 11.58 6.91 25.39
CA SER A 30 12.68 7.84 25.68
C SER A 30 12.21 9.29 25.82
N GLY A 31 10.89 9.55 25.79
CA GLY A 31 10.29 10.87 25.97
C GLY A 31 10.13 11.68 24.68
N HIS A 32 10.18 11.01 23.53
CA HIS A 32 10.00 11.65 22.23
C HIS A 32 8.65 11.27 21.61
N ASP A 33 8.14 12.10 20.71
CA ASP A 33 6.85 11.94 20.08
C ASP A 33 6.94 11.41 18.64
N ILE A 34 5.99 10.55 18.26
CA ILE A 34 5.81 10.08 16.88
C ILE A 34 4.37 10.38 16.45
N GLU A 35 4.10 11.65 16.16
CA GLU A 35 2.77 12.14 15.78
C GLU A 35 2.59 12.30 14.26
N ASN A 36 3.69 12.41 13.51
CA ASN A 36 3.64 12.63 12.07
C ASN A 36 4.58 11.69 11.28
N PRO A 37 4.35 11.53 9.96
CA PRO A 37 5.16 10.63 9.12
C PRO A 37 6.63 11.01 8.99
N VAL A 38 6.97 12.30 9.22
CA VAL A 38 8.35 12.78 9.19
C VAL A 38 9.10 12.27 10.42
N GLN A 39 8.53 12.46 11.60
CA GLN A 39 9.05 11.91 12.86
C GLN A 39 9.18 10.39 12.76
N MET A 40 8.16 9.69 12.25
CA MET A 40 8.23 8.24 12.06
C MET A 40 9.40 7.80 11.15
N LYS A 41 9.69 8.55 10.09
CA LYS A 41 10.82 8.28 9.20
C LYS A 41 12.16 8.52 9.90
N GLU A 42 12.29 9.68 10.55
CA GLU A 42 13.50 10.05 11.29
C GLU A 42 13.84 8.96 12.31
N GLU A 43 12.82 8.42 12.98
CA GLU A 43 13.01 7.33 13.91
C GLU A 43 13.40 6.02 13.28
N ILE A 44 12.70 5.57 12.24
CA ILE A 44 13.07 4.30 11.59
C ILE A 44 14.49 4.38 11.00
N ASP A 45 14.97 5.57 10.64
CA ASP A 45 16.33 5.80 10.13
C ASP A 45 17.38 6.02 11.26
N SER A 46 16.95 6.24 12.51
CA SER A 46 17.78 6.47 13.70
C SER A 46 18.42 5.18 14.23
N PHE A 47 19.49 5.30 15.02
CA PHE A 47 20.27 4.16 15.56
C PHE A 47 20.76 3.15 14.50
N GLY A 48 21.09 3.63 13.30
CA GLY A 48 21.49 2.77 12.17
C GLY A 48 20.32 2.20 11.36
N GLY A 49 19.10 2.42 11.82
CA GLY A 49 17.85 2.00 11.22
C GLY A 49 17.52 0.52 11.41
N VAL A 50 16.41 0.07 10.82
CA VAL A 50 15.98 -1.34 10.87
C VAL A 50 16.52 -2.10 9.65
N PRO A 51 17.34 -3.15 9.81
CA PRO A 51 17.92 -3.89 8.70
C PRO A 51 16.85 -4.46 7.74
N GLY A 52 17.03 -4.21 6.45
CA GLY A 52 16.13 -4.70 5.40
C GLY A 52 14.73 -4.08 5.43
N VAL A 53 14.63 -2.84 5.92
CA VAL A 53 13.45 -1.96 5.85
C VAL A 53 13.88 -0.65 5.21
N GLU A 54 13.11 -0.17 4.23
CA GLU A 54 13.26 1.17 3.65
C GLU A 54 11.94 1.92 3.88
N PHE A 55 12.03 3.16 4.37
CA PHE A 55 10.87 3.98 4.66
C PHE A 55 10.86 5.22 3.77
N THR A 56 9.75 5.44 3.07
CA THR A 56 9.53 6.61 2.21
C THR A 56 8.21 7.27 2.57
N ILE A 57 8.24 8.57 2.82
CA ILE A 57 7.04 9.37 3.05
C ILE A 57 6.38 9.61 1.69
N CYS A 58 5.13 9.16 1.54
CA CYS A 58 4.33 9.44 0.37
C CYS A 58 3.36 10.60 0.68
N GLY A 59 3.18 11.51 -0.28
CA GLY A 59 2.12 12.50 -0.20
C GLY A 59 0.74 11.84 -0.17
N SER A 60 -0.26 12.57 0.34
CA SER A 60 -1.65 12.13 0.34
C SER A 60 -2.08 11.66 -1.05
N ARG A 61 -2.37 10.35 -1.18
CA ARG A 61 -2.99 9.74 -2.37
C ARG A 61 -4.51 9.89 -2.40
N TYR A 62 -5.10 10.65 -1.48
CA TYR A 62 -6.48 11.04 -1.64
C TYR A 62 -6.53 12.02 -2.80
N SER A 63 -6.83 11.55 -4.00
CA SER A 63 -7.53 12.42 -4.92
C SER A 63 -8.75 12.94 -4.17
N LYS A 64 -8.88 14.26 -4.15
CA LYS A 64 -10.16 14.89 -3.92
C LYS A 64 -11.07 14.50 -5.10
N GLY A 65 -11.55 13.27 -5.12
CA GLY A 65 -12.15 12.72 -6.34
C GLY A 65 -12.39 11.22 -6.39
N CYS A 66 -11.99 10.42 -5.39
CA CYS A 66 -12.37 9.01 -5.35
C CYS A 66 -13.89 8.88 -5.14
N ARG A 67 -14.65 8.96 -6.24
CA ARG A 67 -16.09 8.78 -6.25
C ARG A 67 -16.37 7.32 -5.94
N ASN A 68 -17.27 7.08 -4.99
CA ASN A 68 -17.73 5.74 -4.68
C ASN A 68 -18.63 5.26 -5.83
N ILE A 69 -18.03 4.64 -6.84
CA ILE A 69 -18.76 4.16 -8.02
C ILE A 69 -19.46 2.87 -7.64
N LYS A 70 -20.77 2.95 -7.43
CA LYS A 70 -21.61 1.78 -7.21
C LYS A 70 -21.92 1.12 -8.55
N TRP A 71 -21.22 0.04 -8.85
CA TRP A 71 -21.60 -0.84 -9.95
C TRP A 71 -22.64 -1.86 -9.46
N SER A 72 -23.91 -1.61 -9.78
CA SER A 72 -25.00 -2.55 -9.48
C SER A 72 -24.75 -3.91 -10.14
N GLY A 73 -24.79 -4.97 -9.32
CA GLY A 73 -24.59 -6.35 -9.79
C GLY A 73 -23.14 -6.78 -9.98
N VAL A 74 -22.14 -5.99 -9.55
CA VAL A 74 -20.72 -6.37 -9.66
C VAL A 74 -20.40 -7.69 -8.96
N GLY A 75 -21.04 -7.99 -7.84
CA GLY A 75 -20.86 -9.25 -7.10
C GLY A 75 -21.39 -10.51 -7.82
N LEU A 76 -22.12 -10.33 -8.93
CA LEU A 76 -22.57 -11.42 -9.79
C LEU A 76 -21.60 -11.69 -10.94
N LEU A 77 -20.55 -10.88 -11.10
CA LEU A 77 -19.59 -11.01 -12.18
C LEU A 77 -18.45 -11.93 -11.76
N ASN A 78 -18.19 -12.95 -12.57
CA ASN A 78 -17.10 -13.90 -12.36
C ASN A 78 -15.91 -13.64 -13.30
N ASN A 79 -16.13 -13.00 -14.46
CA ASN A 79 -15.05 -12.69 -15.40
C ASN A 79 -15.23 -11.31 -16.05
N ILE A 80 -14.11 -10.64 -16.34
CA ILE A 80 -14.05 -9.31 -16.97
C ILE A 80 -12.90 -9.30 -17.99
N GLN A 81 -13.18 -8.86 -19.20
CA GLN A 81 -12.21 -8.64 -20.27
C GLN A 81 -12.24 -7.18 -20.70
N PHE A 82 -11.06 -6.59 -20.88
CA PHE A 82 -10.88 -5.20 -21.28
C PHE A 82 -10.65 -5.11 -22.80
N ASN A 83 -11.35 -4.20 -23.46
CA ASN A 83 -11.22 -3.90 -24.88
C ASN A 83 -11.08 -2.38 -25.07
N GLU A 84 -10.69 -1.96 -26.29
CA GLU A 84 -10.57 -0.53 -26.63
C GLU A 84 -11.89 0.24 -26.46
N GLU A 85 -13.02 -0.38 -26.77
CA GLU A 85 -14.34 0.25 -26.69
C GLU A 85 -15.00 0.15 -25.31
N GLY A 86 -14.59 -0.79 -24.46
CA GLY A 86 -15.23 -1.04 -23.17
C GLY A 86 -14.78 -2.30 -22.44
N LEU A 87 -15.61 -2.68 -21.47
CA LEU A 87 -15.52 -3.93 -20.72
C LEU A 87 -16.45 -4.98 -21.32
N LYS A 88 -16.04 -6.24 -21.30
CA LYS A 88 -16.89 -7.39 -21.53
C LYS A 88 -16.94 -8.21 -20.25
N VAL A 89 -18.14 -8.51 -19.74
CA VAL A 89 -18.32 -9.14 -18.43
C VAL A 89 -19.19 -10.39 -18.49
N TRP A 90 -18.93 -11.35 -17.59
CA TRP A 90 -19.66 -12.61 -17.50
C TRP A 90 -20.07 -12.91 -16.07
N LYS A 91 -21.25 -13.52 -15.92
CA LYS A 91 -21.72 -14.05 -14.62
C LYS A 91 -21.13 -15.40 -14.28
N GLU A 92 -20.60 -16.15 -15.25
CA GLU A 92 -20.04 -17.48 -15.06
C GLU A 92 -18.73 -17.58 -15.85
N TYR A 93 -17.78 -18.39 -15.37
CA TYR A 93 -16.48 -18.54 -16.00
C TYR A 93 -16.60 -19.24 -17.35
N ASN A 94 -16.13 -18.58 -18.42
CA ASN A 94 -16.05 -19.13 -19.78
C ASN A 94 -17.38 -19.60 -20.39
N VAL A 95 -18.52 -19.10 -19.90
CA VAL A 95 -19.85 -19.47 -20.40
C VAL A 95 -20.54 -18.28 -21.07
N GLY A 96 -20.95 -18.48 -22.32
CA GLY A 96 -21.77 -17.54 -23.08
C GLY A 96 -21.01 -16.34 -23.66
N HIS A 97 -21.74 -15.52 -24.42
CA HIS A 97 -21.15 -14.39 -25.13
C HIS A 97 -20.74 -13.22 -24.24
N GLY A 98 -21.16 -13.19 -22.97
CA GLY A 98 -20.92 -12.07 -22.05
C GLY A 98 -21.73 -10.83 -22.41
N LYS A 99 -21.62 -9.80 -21.57
CA LYS A 99 -22.26 -8.48 -21.77
C LYS A 99 -21.19 -7.42 -21.99
N SER A 100 -21.32 -6.65 -23.07
CA SER A 100 -20.43 -5.51 -23.36
C SER A 100 -20.94 -4.23 -22.69
N ILE A 101 -20.02 -3.50 -22.06
CA ILE A 101 -20.26 -2.21 -21.40
C ILE A 101 -19.24 -1.23 -21.95
N LEU A 102 -19.70 -0.25 -22.71
CA LEU A 102 -18.84 0.75 -23.33
C LEU A 102 -18.24 1.69 -22.29
N TRP A 103 -17.01 2.18 -22.52
CA TRP A 103 -16.33 3.12 -21.61
C TRP A 103 -17.17 4.37 -21.33
N LYS A 104 -17.87 4.90 -22.35
CA LYS A 104 -18.79 6.05 -22.21
C LYS A 104 -19.94 5.83 -21.22
N ASN A 105 -20.28 4.58 -20.93
CA ASN A 105 -21.35 4.21 -20.01
C ASN A 105 -20.82 3.91 -18.60
N ILE A 106 -19.50 3.94 -18.40
CA ILE A 106 -18.85 3.73 -17.12
C ILE A 106 -18.54 5.11 -16.56
N ASP A 107 -19.08 5.40 -15.37
CA ASP A 107 -18.73 6.60 -14.64
C ASP A 107 -17.31 6.45 -14.07
N ALA A 108 -16.29 6.59 -14.91
CA ALA A 108 -14.91 6.60 -14.48
C ALA A 108 -14.57 7.98 -13.89
N PRO A 109 -13.75 8.08 -12.83
CA PRO A 109 -13.10 9.35 -12.52
C PRO A 109 -12.25 9.74 -13.74
N GLY A 110 -12.28 11.01 -14.15
CA GLY A 110 -11.36 11.50 -15.20
C GLY A 110 -9.91 11.23 -14.78
N GLU A 111 -8.99 11.11 -15.76
CA GLU A 111 -7.58 10.73 -15.57
C GLU A 111 -7.02 11.19 -14.23
N GLU A 112 -7.01 10.28 -13.27
CA GLU A 112 -6.38 10.54 -12.01
C GLU A 112 -4.89 10.43 -12.29
N ILE A 113 -4.15 11.52 -12.06
CA ILE A 113 -2.70 11.48 -12.05
C ILE A 113 -2.32 10.51 -10.94
N VAL A 114 -2.17 9.23 -11.28
CA VAL A 114 -1.54 8.25 -10.42
C VAL A 114 -0.12 8.75 -10.30
N THR A 115 0.17 9.50 -9.25
CA THR A 115 1.53 9.94 -8.99
C THR A 115 2.30 8.65 -8.78
N SER A 116 3.12 8.29 -9.76
CA SER A 116 3.99 7.15 -9.65
C SER A 116 4.76 7.30 -8.35
N VAL A 117 4.79 6.25 -7.54
CA VAL A 117 5.62 6.24 -6.33
C VAL A 117 7.06 6.25 -6.81
N VAL A 118 7.64 7.44 -6.96
CA VAL A 118 9.05 7.60 -7.25
C VAL A 118 9.78 7.29 -5.95
N ILE A 119 10.18 6.03 -5.78
CA ILE A 119 11.10 5.63 -4.73
C ILE A 119 12.45 6.28 -5.07
N LYS A 120 12.72 7.46 -4.52
CA LYS A 120 14.06 8.03 -4.56
C LYS A 120 14.90 7.18 -3.61
N LYS A 121 15.78 6.32 -4.15
CA LYS A 121 16.75 5.58 -3.34
C LYS A 121 17.49 6.58 -2.44
N SER A 122 17.43 6.33 -1.14
CA SER A 122 18.28 7.03 -0.18
C SER A 122 19.75 6.75 -0.54
N PRO A 123 20.67 7.72 -0.48
CA PRO A 123 22.09 7.43 -0.67
C PRO A 123 22.52 6.38 0.37
N SER A 124 23.18 5.32 -0.09
CA SER A 124 23.69 4.25 0.76
C SER A 124 24.56 4.85 1.86
N LYS A 125 24.22 4.60 3.13
CA LYS A 125 25.09 4.95 4.26
C LYS A 125 26.45 4.26 4.03
N PRO A 126 27.58 4.98 4.14
CA PRO A 126 28.90 4.38 3.96
C PRO A 126 29.11 3.28 5.00
N ASN A 127 29.65 2.15 4.56
CA ASN A 127 30.08 1.08 5.46
C ASN A 127 31.18 1.63 6.37
N PHE A 128 30.87 1.78 7.66
CA PHE A 128 31.92 1.93 8.66
C PHE A 128 32.45 0.53 8.97
N VAL A 129 33.71 0.31 8.57
CA VAL A 129 34.52 -0.89 8.82
C VAL A 129 34.86 -0.99 10.30
#